data_AF-A0A3F3I5W6-F1
#
_entry.id   AF-A0A3F3I5W6-F1
#
_cell.length_a   1.000
_cell.length_b   1.000
_cell.length_c   1.000
_cell.angle_alpha   90.00
_cell.angle_beta   90.00
_cell.angle_gamma   90.00
#
_symmetry.space_group_name_H-M   'P 1'
#
loop_
_entity.id
_entity.type
_entity.pdbx_description
1 polymer ?
#
loop_
_entity_poly.entity_id
_entity_poly.type
_entity_poly.pdbx_seq_one_letter_code
_entity_poly.pdbx_strand_id
1 'polypeptide(L)'
;MQFLKYTLILVCILVFSNGLIAGNNDPINDKPAVFEIEDKYKEVKLCLTKTSVYMKINSTVKDYMNQEIVHRHSIEASQFIDSEGHFLLGDVVLLSSRKLEYSFDDIESISFENGELIFTYNDTQSFVFSDILGTDGNPALQNFYLEDLEKFFIAYKKLTS
;
A
#
# COMPACT_ATOMS: atom_id res chain seq x y z
N MET A 1 69.21 -32.80 17.08
CA MET A 1 68.31 -31.87 16.35
C MET A 1 66.93 -32.01 16.99
N GLN A 2 66.62 -31.32 18.09
CA GLN A 2 66.17 -29.93 18.24
C GLN A 2 64.85 -29.59 17.52
N PHE A 3 63.81 -29.36 18.36
CA PHE A 3 62.70 -28.38 18.32
C PHE A 3 61.89 -28.23 17.01
N LEU A 4 60.56 -28.10 17.01
CA LEU A 4 59.74 -27.06 17.66
C LEU A 4 58.24 -27.42 17.40
N LYS A 5 57.42 -27.65 18.42
CA LYS A 5 56.23 -26.86 18.85
C LYS A 5 55.49 -26.07 17.76
N TYR A 6 54.15 -26.16 17.76
CA TYR A 6 53.05 -25.22 17.37
C TYR A 6 51.89 -26.07 16.82
N THR A 7 50.93 -26.55 17.62
CA THR A 7 49.73 -25.86 18.13
C THR A 7 49.20 -24.72 17.24
N LEU A 8 48.10 -24.97 16.51
CA LEU A 8 47.13 -23.96 16.06
C LEU A 8 45.78 -24.68 15.81
N ILE A 9 44.93 -24.79 16.83
CA ILE A 9 43.76 -23.94 17.09
C ILE A 9 42.64 -24.10 16.04
N LEU A 10 41.64 -24.84 16.52
CA LEU A 10 40.22 -24.88 16.18
C LEU A 10 39.63 -23.53 15.72
N VAL A 11 38.96 -23.51 14.56
CA VAL A 11 37.81 -22.62 14.34
C VAL A 11 36.70 -23.43 13.68
N CYS A 12 35.81 -23.96 14.53
CA CYS A 12 34.47 -24.33 14.11
C CYS A 12 33.75 -23.07 13.66
N ILE A 13 33.66 -22.84 12.34
CA ILE A 13 32.69 -21.87 11.81
C ILE A 13 31.32 -22.57 11.87
N LEU A 14 30.68 -22.45 13.04
CA LEU A 14 29.23 -22.52 13.14
C LEU A 14 28.69 -21.38 12.28
N VAL A 15 28.37 -21.69 11.02
CA VAL A 15 27.48 -20.83 10.25
C VAL A 15 26.12 -21.00 10.92
N PHE A 16 25.85 -20.16 11.91
CA PHE A 16 24.48 -19.79 12.24
C PHE A 16 23.94 -19.14 10.97
N SER A 17 23.34 -19.95 10.10
CA SER A 17 22.27 -19.48 9.24
C SER A 17 21.16 -19.05 10.19
N ASN A 18 21.29 -17.84 10.71
CA ASN A 18 20.17 -17.03 11.11
C ASN A 18 19.34 -16.87 9.84
N GLY A 19 18.48 -17.85 9.59
CA GLY A 19 17.24 -17.63 8.89
C GLY A 19 16.51 -16.59 9.72
N LEU A 20 16.81 -15.32 9.46
CA LEU A 20 15.86 -14.25 9.62
C LEU A 20 14.73 -14.61 8.66
N ILE A 21 13.85 -15.50 9.13
CA ILE A 21 12.47 -15.50 8.72
C ILE A 21 12.00 -14.14 9.21
N ALA A 22 12.17 -13.12 8.37
CA ALA A 22 11.44 -11.89 8.49
C ALA A 22 9.98 -12.30 8.37
N GLY A 23 9.37 -12.59 9.51
CA GLY A 23 7.93 -12.69 9.60
C GLY A 23 7.39 -11.41 9.00
N ASN A 24 6.52 -11.56 8.00
CA ASN A 24 5.89 -10.50 7.22
C ASN A 24 4.87 -9.72 8.07
N ASN A 25 5.25 -9.42 9.30
CA ASN A 25 4.48 -8.79 10.33
C ASN A 25 5.25 -7.53 10.71
N ASP A 26 5.20 -6.52 9.85
CA ASP A 26 5.26 -5.16 10.36
C ASP A 26 4.31 -5.12 11.58
N PRO A 27 4.74 -4.59 12.73
CA PRO A 27 3.84 -4.42 13.85
C PRO A 27 2.77 -3.45 13.40
N ILE A 28 1.63 -4.00 12.97
CA ILE A 28 0.42 -3.26 12.71
C ILE A 28 -0.01 -2.75 14.08
N ASN A 29 0.47 -1.57 14.44
CA ASN A 29 -0.09 -0.76 15.49
C ASN A 29 -1.45 -0.27 14.99
N ASP A 30 -2.41 -1.20 14.82
CA ASP A 30 -3.76 -0.91 14.38
C ASP A 30 -4.39 -0.11 15.53
N LYS A 31 -4.25 1.21 15.44
CA LYS A 31 -5.11 2.13 16.16
C LYS A 31 -6.53 1.67 15.87
N PRO A 32 -7.34 1.35 16.89
CA PRO A 32 -8.68 0.82 16.66
C PRO A 32 -9.48 1.82 15.82
N ALA A 33 -10.04 1.35 14.71
CA ALA A 33 -10.95 2.15 13.91
C ALA A 33 -12.16 2.52 14.76
N VAL A 34 -12.56 3.79 14.71
CA VAL A 34 -13.80 4.27 15.32
C VAL A 34 -15.01 4.02 14.42
N PHE A 35 -14.77 3.87 13.12
CA PHE A 35 -15.77 3.52 12.13
C PHE A 35 -15.10 2.76 10.98
N GLU A 36 -15.74 1.71 10.49
CA GLU A 36 -15.24 0.94 9.35
C GLU A 36 -16.39 0.52 8.44
N ILE A 37 -16.11 0.50 7.14
CA ILE A 37 -17.00 -0.03 6.11
C ILE A 37 -16.19 -0.99 5.23
N GLU A 38 -16.88 -1.96 4.63
CA GLU A 38 -16.30 -2.98 3.77
C GLU A 38 -17.02 -2.97 2.42
N ASP A 39 -16.29 -3.22 1.34
CA ASP A 39 -16.86 -3.27 -0.01
C ASP A 39 -17.70 -4.56 -0.22
N LYS A 40 -18.45 -4.60 -1.32
CA LYS A 40 -19.33 -5.75 -1.66
C LYS A 40 -18.57 -7.08 -1.76
N TYR A 41 -17.29 -7.04 -2.13
CA TYR A 41 -16.48 -8.23 -2.39
C TYR A 41 -15.59 -8.62 -1.21
N LYS A 42 -15.56 -7.83 -0.13
CA LYS A 42 -14.67 -8.02 1.04
C LYS A 42 -13.19 -8.00 0.66
N GLU A 43 -12.88 -7.19 -0.33
CA GLU A 43 -11.55 -6.97 -0.86
C GLU A 43 -10.88 -5.77 -0.19
N VAL A 44 -11.68 -4.76 0.15
CA VAL A 44 -11.22 -3.46 0.63
C VAL A 44 -12.07 -3.01 1.81
N LYS A 45 -11.40 -2.54 2.87
CA LYS A 45 -12.04 -1.86 3.99
C LYS A 45 -11.57 -0.41 4.05
N LEU A 46 -12.50 0.49 4.26
CA LEU A 46 -12.21 1.88 4.57
C LEU A 46 -12.46 2.10 6.06
N CYS A 47 -11.46 2.60 6.75
CA CYS A 47 -11.44 2.72 8.20
C CYS A 47 -11.13 4.16 8.59
N LEU A 48 -11.87 4.66 9.57
CA LEU A 48 -11.69 5.97 10.17
C LEU A 48 -11.13 5.77 11.58
N THR A 49 -10.08 6.49 11.92
CA THR A 49 -9.56 6.58 13.29
C THR A 49 -9.88 7.95 13.87
N LYS A 50 -9.34 8.25 15.07
CA LYS A 50 -9.44 9.58 15.65
C LYS A 50 -8.58 10.63 14.94
N THR A 51 -7.62 10.21 14.11
CA THR A 51 -6.58 11.10 13.55
C THR A 51 -6.27 10.84 12.07
N SER A 52 -6.85 9.79 11.48
CA SER A 52 -6.47 9.33 10.14
C SER A 52 -7.62 8.58 9.47
N VAL A 53 -7.55 8.50 8.15
CA VAL A 53 -8.30 7.55 7.33
C VAL A 53 -7.31 6.53 6.78
N TYR A 54 -7.66 5.25 6.84
CA TYR A 54 -6.88 4.23 6.15
C TYR A 54 -7.74 3.27 5.36
N MET A 55 -7.20 2.82 4.24
CA MET A 55 -7.73 1.75 3.42
C MET A 55 -6.90 0.50 3.66
N LYS A 56 -7.57 -0.60 4.00
CA LYS A 56 -6.96 -1.93 4.13
C LYS A 56 -7.41 -2.80 2.98
N ILE A 57 -6.45 -3.29 2.19
CA ILE A 57 -6.68 -4.15 1.04
C ILE A 57 -6.27 -5.59 1.35
N ASN A 58 -6.94 -6.57 0.75
CA ASN A 58 -6.52 -7.95 0.85
C ASN A 58 -5.24 -8.21 0.01
N SER A 59 -4.63 -9.39 0.15
CA SER A 59 -3.42 -9.74 -0.60
C SER A 59 -3.67 -9.81 -2.11
N THR A 60 -4.83 -10.32 -2.51
CA THR A 60 -5.20 -10.49 -3.93
C THR A 60 -5.27 -9.16 -4.65
N VAL A 61 -5.90 -8.14 -4.06
CA VAL A 61 -5.95 -6.77 -4.58
C VAL A 61 -4.56 -6.17 -4.67
N LYS A 62 -3.73 -6.33 -3.64
CA LYS A 62 -2.35 -5.80 -3.66
C LYS A 62 -1.54 -6.42 -4.80
N ASP A 63 -1.63 -7.74 -4.96
CA ASP A 63 -0.88 -8.46 -5.99
C ASP A 63 -1.38 -8.11 -7.38
N TYR A 64 -2.71 -7.98 -7.56
CA TYR A 64 -3.33 -7.50 -8.79
C TYR A 64 -2.89 -6.07 -9.14
N MET A 65 -2.96 -5.14 -8.19
CA MET A 65 -2.49 -3.76 -8.36
C MET A 65 -1.03 -3.69 -8.79
N ASN A 66 -0.15 -4.46 -8.13
CA ASN A 66 1.26 -4.47 -8.50
C ASN A 66 1.49 -5.08 -9.89
N GLN A 67 0.72 -6.09 -10.30
CA GLN A 67 0.78 -6.62 -11.67
C GLN A 67 0.33 -5.58 -12.70
N GLU A 68 -0.75 -4.87 -12.42
CA GLU A 68 -1.28 -3.83 -13.30
C GLU A 68 -0.31 -2.65 -13.43
N ILE A 69 0.33 -2.22 -12.34
CA ILE A 69 1.36 -1.18 -12.35
C ILE A 69 2.55 -1.60 -13.25
N VAL A 70 3.05 -2.83 -13.09
CA VAL A 70 4.14 -3.35 -13.92
C VAL A 70 3.72 -3.44 -15.39
N HIS A 71 2.47 -3.86 -15.65
CA HIS A 71 1.95 -3.97 -17.00
C HIS A 71 1.88 -2.60 -17.69
N ARG A 72 1.33 -1.58 -17.03
CA ARG A 72 1.26 -0.20 -17.54
C ARG A 72 2.65 0.37 -17.80
N HIS A 73 3.58 0.22 -16.86
CA HIS A 73 4.95 0.69 -17.03
C HIS A 73 5.66 0.03 -18.21
N SER A 74 5.45 -1.28 -18.40
CA SER A 74 5.99 -2.00 -19.57
C SER A 74 5.41 -1.48 -20.90
N ILE A 75 4.10 -1.18 -20.94
CA ILE A 75 3.46 -0.56 -22.10
C ILE A 75 4.05 0.82 -22.38
N GLU A 76 4.13 1.68 -21.36
CA GLU A 76 4.72 3.02 -21.49
C GLU A 76 6.18 2.95 -21.99
N ALA A 77 6.98 2.02 -21.46
CA ALA A 77 8.35 1.76 -21.89
C ALA A 77 8.48 1.39 -23.36
N SER A 78 7.54 0.58 -23.86
CA SER A 78 7.52 0.19 -25.27
C SER A 78 7.09 1.31 -26.22
N GLN A 79 6.35 2.31 -25.72
CA GLN A 79 5.83 3.41 -26.52
C GLN A 79 6.76 4.63 -26.53
N PHE A 80 7.67 4.74 -25.56
CA PHE A 80 8.59 5.86 -25.41
C PHE A 80 9.90 5.65 -26.22
N ILE A 81 9.77 5.68 -27.54
CA ILE A 81 10.86 5.54 -28.51
C ILE A 81 10.94 6.82 -29.35
N ASP A 82 12.08 7.53 -29.33
CA ASP A 82 12.37 8.62 -30.26
C ASP A 82 13.41 8.18 -31.29
N SER A 83 13.53 8.95 -32.37
CA SER A 83 14.50 8.86 -33.45
C SER A 83 15.97 8.69 -33.00
N GLU A 84 16.31 9.08 -31.77
CA GLU A 84 17.66 8.90 -31.19
C GLU A 84 17.80 7.73 -30.20
N GLY A 85 16.73 6.96 -29.91
CA GLY A 85 16.79 5.75 -29.10
C GLY A 85 15.68 5.59 -28.05
N HIS A 86 15.89 4.64 -27.14
CA HIS A 86 14.99 4.39 -26.01
C HIS A 86 15.32 5.32 -24.84
N PHE A 87 14.31 6.00 -24.29
CA PHE A 87 14.48 6.74 -23.04
C PHE A 87 14.59 5.76 -21.86
N LEU A 88 15.40 6.13 -20.87
CA LEU A 88 15.44 5.44 -19.59
C LEU A 88 14.25 5.89 -18.77
N LEU A 89 13.22 5.04 -18.69
CA LEU A 89 12.17 5.23 -17.70
C LEU A 89 12.71 4.94 -16.30
N GLY A 90 12.25 5.72 -15.32
CA GLY A 90 12.56 5.49 -13.92
C GLY A 90 12.01 4.16 -13.41
N ASP A 91 12.44 3.81 -12.20
CA ASP A 91 12.00 2.58 -11.51
C ASP A 91 10.50 2.60 -11.21
N VAL A 92 9.90 1.40 -11.25
CA VAL A 92 8.48 1.20 -10.91
C VAL A 92 8.28 1.29 -9.41
N VAL A 93 7.38 2.16 -8.97
CA VAL A 93 6.93 2.22 -7.57
C VAL A 93 5.80 1.22 -7.37
N LEU A 94 5.94 0.29 -6.42
CA LEU A 94 4.95 -0.74 -6.11
C LEU A 94 4.31 -0.51 -4.74
N LEU A 95 3.12 -1.06 -4.53
CA LEU A 95 2.50 -1.13 -3.21
C LEU A 95 3.29 -2.10 -2.32
N SER A 96 3.99 -1.52 -1.34
CA SER A 96 4.76 -2.27 -0.34
C SER A 96 3.86 -2.88 0.74
N SER A 97 2.77 -2.20 1.08
CA SER A 97 1.86 -2.55 2.17
C SER A 97 0.44 -2.88 1.68
N ARG A 98 -0.31 -3.59 2.52
CA ARG A 98 -1.76 -3.80 2.38
C ARG A 98 -2.60 -2.69 3.03
N LYS A 99 -1.95 -1.63 3.49
CA LYS A 99 -2.58 -0.52 4.18
C LYS A 99 -2.06 0.79 3.59
N LEU A 100 -3.00 1.62 3.15
CA LEU A 100 -2.75 3.00 2.74
C LEU A 100 -3.40 3.89 3.80
N GLU A 101 -2.62 4.74 4.48
CA GLU A 101 -3.11 5.57 5.60
C GLU A 101 -2.69 7.02 5.39
N TYR A 102 -3.65 7.94 5.58
CA TYR A 102 -3.43 9.38 5.59
C TYR A 102 -3.90 9.97 6.89
N SER A 103 -3.08 10.83 7.49
CA SER A 103 -3.54 11.63 8.62
C SER A 103 -4.57 12.66 8.15
N PHE A 104 -5.39 13.17 9.06
CA PHE A 104 -6.31 14.27 8.71
C PHE A 104 -5.56 15.52 8.25
N ASP A 105 -4.32 15.71 8.69
CA ASP A 105 -3.49 16.84 8.27
C ASP A 105 -3.00 16.69 6.81
N ASP A 106 -3.01 15.48 6.25
CA ASP A 106 -2.63 15.23 4.84
C ASP A 106 -3.82 15.34 3.89
N ILE A 107 -5.05 15.30 4.42
CA ILE A 107 -6.30 15.37 3.65
C ILE A 107 -6.79 16.81 3.65
N GLU A 108 -6.74 17.46 2.49
CA GLU A 108 -7.27 18.81 2.31
C GLU A 108 -8.79 18.83 2.50
N SER A 109 -9.49 17.92 1.82
CA SER A 109 -10.94 17.82 1.90
C SER A 109 -11.44 16.44 1.53
N ILE A 110 -12.65 16.13 1.99
CA ILE A 110 -13.44 14.99 1.54
C ILE A 110 -14.79 15.53 1.08
N SER A 111 -15.27 15.09 -0.08
CA SER A 111 -16.62 15.34 -0.56
C SER A 111 -17.33 14.03 -0.91
N PHE A 112 -18.66 14.06 -0.88
CA PHE A 112 -19.51 12.96 -1.32
C PHE A 112 -20.47 13.50 -2.37
N GLU A 113 -20.18 13.21 -3.64
CA GLU A 113 -20.84 13.80 -4.80
C GLU A 113 -21.18 12.70 -5.80
N ASN A 114 -22.40 12.73 -6.34
CA ASN A 114 -22.88 11.73 -7.32
C ASN A 114 -22.73 10.26 -6.88
N GLY A 115 -22.70 10.02 -5.56
CA GLY A 115 -22.49 8.70 -4.97
C GLY A 115 -21.05 8.23 -4.88
N GLU A 116 -20.09 9.12 -5.14
CA GLU A 116 -18.66 8.86 -5.03
C GLU A 116 -18.08 9.60 -3.84
N LEU A 117 -17.18 8.92 -3.12
CA LEU A 117 -16.40 9.51 -2.03
C LEU A 117 -15.07 10.00 -2.60
N ILE A 118 -14.87 11.31 -2.62
CA ILE A 118 -13.73 11.96 -3.25
C ILE A 118 -12.82 12.53 -2.16
N PHE A 119 -11.54 12.18 -2.22
CA PHE A 119 -10.50 12.66 -1.31
C PHE A 119 -9.59 13.63 -2.06
N THR A 120 -9.38 14.81 -1.48
CA THR A 120 -8.38 15.77 -1.95
C THR A 120 -7.27 15.83 -0.91
N TYR A 121 -6.02 15.83 -1.37
CA TYR A 121 -4.84 15.72 -0.51
C TYR A 121 -3.98 16.97 -0.63
N ASN A 122 -3.34 17.37 0.47
CA ASN A 122 -2.50 18.58 0.50
C ASN A 122 -1.24 18.44 -0.36
N ASP A 123 -0.65 17.24 -0.40
CA ASP A 123 0.57 16.92 -1.15
C ASP A 123 0.34 15.79 -2.17
N THR A 124 1.14 15.77 -3.23
CA THR A 124 1.13 14.68 -4.22
C THR A 124 1.59 13.37 -3.58
N GLN A 125 0.73 12.36 -3.63
CA GLN A 125 1.01 11.02 -3.10
C GLN A 125 1.33 10.05 -4.23
N SER A 126 2.22 9.07 -4.00
CA SER A 126 2.54 8.05 -5.02
C SER A 126 1.35 7.16 -5.36
N PHE A 127 0.49 6.91 -4.39
CA PHE A 127 -0.80 6.26 -4.55
C PHE A 127 -1.80 7.04 -3.75
N VAL A 128 -3.05 7.11 -4.20
CA VAL A 128 -4.22 7.61 -3.46
C VAL A 128 -5.33 6.56 -3.43
N PHE A 129 -6.39 6.78 -2.63
CA PHE A 129 -7.47 5.81 -2.50
C PHE A 129 -8.19 5.51 -3.80
N SER A 130 -8.30 6.49 -4.71
CA SER A 130 -8.92 6.32 -6.03
C SER A 130 -8.08 5.48 -7.00
N ASP A 131 -6.77 5.33 -6.75
CA ASP A 131 -5.89 4.55 -7.62
C ASP A 131 -6.04 3.05 -7.38
N ILE A 132 -6.57 2.65 -6.23
CA ILE A 132 -6.73 1.24 -5.86
C ILE A 132 -7.87 0.64 -6.68
N LEU A 133 -7.55 -0.41 -7.43
CA LEU A 133 -8.50 -1.20 -8.20
C LEU A 133 -8.93 -2.45 -7.44
N GLY A 134 -10.20 -2.82 -7.53
CA GLY A 134 -10.68 -4.15 -7.16
C GLY A 134 -10.18 -5.22 -8.12
N THR A 135 -10.38 -6.49 -7.79
CA THR A 135 -9.98 -7.59 -8.69
C THR A 135 -10.82 -7.64 -9.98
N ASP A 136 -11.92 -6.90 -10.02
CA ASP A 136 -12.76 -6.66 -11.19
C ASP A 136 -12.18 -5.61 -12.15
N GLY A 137 -11.08 -4.95 -11.78
CA GLY A 137 -10.40 -3.91 -12.58
C GLY A 137 -11.01 -2.52 -12.45
N ASN A 138 -12.08 -2.34 -11.66
CA ASN A 138 -12.69 -1.03 -11.41
C ASN A 138 -12.10 -0.38 -10.15
N PRO A 139 -12.18 0.95 -10.00
CA PRO A 139 -11.78 1.62 -8.75
C PRO A 139 -12.50 1.03 -7.53
N ALA A 140 -11.75 0.62 -6.52
CA ALA A 140 -12.27 -0.11 -5.37
C ALA A 140 -13.33 0.68 -4.59
N LEU A 141 -13.25 2.02 -4.57
CA LEU A 141 -14.25 2.88 -3.94
C LEU A 141 -15.65 2.74 -4.56
N GLN A 142 -15.74 2.35 -5.85
CA GLN A 142 -17.03 2.13 -6.53
C GLN A 142 -17.70 0.80 -6.12
N ASN A 143 -16.95 -0.10 -5.49
CA ASN A 143 -17.45 -1.40 -5.06
C ASN A 143 -18.16 -1.35 -3.70
N PHE A 144 -18.16 -0.20 -3.01
CA PHE A 144 -18.88 -0.01 -1.76
C PHE A 144 -20.39 0.17 -1.98
N TYR A 145 -21.16 -0.04 -0.91
CA TYR A 145 -22.56 0.36 -0.87
C TYR A 145 -22.66 1.88 -0.71
N LEU A 146 -23.57 2.50 -1.46
CA LEU A 146 -23.77 3.95 -1.44
C LEU A 146 -24.07 4.45 -0.02
N GLU A 147 -24.94 3.74 0.70
CA GLU A 147 -25.34 4.10 2.06
C GLU A 147 -24.17 4.06 3.04
N ASP A 148 -23.19 3.19 2.80
CA ASP A 148 -22.03 3.04 3.68
C ASP A 148 -20.99 4.13 3.42
N LEU A 149 -20.79 4.52 2.15
CA LEU A 149 -19.97 5.68 1.80
C LEU A 149 -20.54 6.98 2.40
N GLU A 150 -21.86 7.17 2.32
CA GLU A 150 -22.53 8.32 2.92
C GLU A 150 -22.36 8.35 4.46
N LYS A 151 -22.57 7.21 5.13
CA LYS A 151 -22.34 7.10 6.58
C LYS A 151 -20.89 7.38 6.94
N PHE A 152 -19.95 6.89 6.13
CA PHE A 152 -18.51 7.13 6.33
C PHE A 152 -18.20 8.62 6.23
N PHE A 153 -18.71 9.30 5.21
CA PHE A 153 -18.56 10.75 5.05
C PHE A 153 -19.12 11.53 6.24
N ILE A 154 -20.34 11.19 6.70
CA ILE A 154 -20.95 11.81 7.88
C ILE A 154 -20.11 11.57 9.14
N ALA A 155 -19.58 10.36 9.31
CA ALA A 155 -18.71 10.02 10.43
C ALA A 155 -17.39 10.83 10.40
N TYR A 156 -16.78 10.96 9.22
CA TYR A 156 -15.59 11.78 9.01
C TYR A 156 -15.83 13.24 9.39
N LYS A 157 -16.92 13.83 8.89
CA LYS A 157 -17.27 15.22 9.20
C LYS A 157 -17.45 15.46 10.69
N LYS A 158 -18.04 14.52 11.43
CA LYS A 158 -18.21 14.64 12.89
C LYS A 158 -16.89 14.65 13.67
N LEU A 159 -15.81 14.09 13.12
CA LEU A 159 -14.50 14.05 13.78
C LEU A 159 -13.61 15.24 13.42
N THR A 160 -13.85 15.85 12.25
CA THR A 160 -12.98 16.90 11.67
C THR A 160 -13.60 18.29 11.69
N SER A 161 -14.88 18.42 12.06
CA SER A 161 -15.57 19.70 12.30
C SER A 161 -15.42 20.14 13.75
#